data_AF-A0A1Q5BEP9-F1
#
_entry.id   AF-A0A1Q5BEP9-F1
#
_cell.length_a   1.000
_cell.length_b   1.000
_cell.length_c   1.000
_cell.angle_alpha   90.00
_cell.angle_beta   90.00
_cell.angle_gamma   90.00
#
_symmetry.space_group_name_H-M   'P 1'
#
loop_
_entity.id
_entity.type
_entity.pdbx_description
1 polymer ?
#
loop_
_entity_poly.entity_id
_entity_poly.type
_entity_poly.pdbx_seq_one_letter_code
_entity_poly.pdbx_strand_id
1 'polypeptide(L)'
;MPQRTSLADADCSIAQALDVVGDWWTLLIVRDTARGVHRFDALQQELGVSRKVLTERLRLLVDAGVLTREPYQDRPVRYDYRLSPRGRALLPVLIALQDWGDTWVLGEGETMATTAEASQEAARVRALKGTRLPELLLPGSDGRLRDPVADTPYTVLYCFPSAYATRDAYPPGWASIPGASGCTLESCTYRDQLADFTAAGATVHGVSVQRPDEQRALAEKEGLRFPLLSDADLALTAALRLPTFRAAGVSRLKRLTLVVDRERTIREVLYPITDIEASVREALKAVRRGTG
;
A
#
# COMPACT_ATOMS: atom_id res chain seq x y z
N MET A 1 13.60 3.50 33.39
CA MET A 1 13.17 4.20 32.16
C MET A 1 13.10 5.67 32.51
N PRO A 2 13.66 6.60 31.73
CA PRO A 2 13.45 8.01 32.02
C PRO A 2 11.94 8.27 31.94
N GLN A 3 11.40 8.84 33.02
CA GLN A 3 10.02 9.32 33.10
C GLN A 3 9.84 10.28 31.93
N ARG A 4 8.86 10.04 31.04
CA ARG A 4 8.57 11.00 29.97
C ARG A 4 8.09 12.28 30.65
N THR A 5 8.87 13.34 30.53
CA THR A 5 8.39 14.69 30.77
C THR A 5 7.24 14.88 29.80
N SER A 6 6.00 14.88 30.29
CA SER A 6 4.85 15.32 29.49
C SER A 6 5.25 16.63 28.85
N LEU A 7 5.17 16.72 27.52
CA LEU A 7 5.45 17.97 26.83
C LEU A 7 4.48 19.01 27.41
N ALA A 8 5.01 20.09 27.98
CA ALA A 8 4.29 21.01 28.86
C ALA A 8 3.15 21.79 28.17
N ASP A 9 2.95 21.59 26.87
CA ASP A 9 1.93 22.22 26.07
C ASP A 9 0.76 21.24 25.84
N ALA A 10 -0.24 21.34 26.72
CA ALA A 10 -1.46 20.53 26.65
C ALA A 10 -2.32 20.84 25.42
N ASP A 11 -2.18 22.04 24.84
CA ASP A 11 -2.97 22.51 23.71
C ASP A 11 -2.30 22.16 22.36
N CYS A 12 -1.03 21.78 22.36
CA CYS A 12 -0.32 21.33 21.17
C CYS A 12 -0.67 19.88 20.80
N SER A 13 -1.55 19.72 19.81
CA SER A 13 -1.95 18.40 19.29
C SER A 13 -0.78 17.51 18.83
N ILE A 14 0.30 18.11 18.30
CA ILE A 14 1.52 17.38 17.91
C ILE A 14 2.21 16.81 19.16
N ALA A 15 2.37 17.62 20.20
CA ALA A 15 2.99 17.18 21.46
C ALA A 15 2.18 16.05 22.11
N GLN A 16 0.86 16.19 22.16
CA GLN A 16 -0.06 15.16 22.68
C GLN A 16 -0.03 13.88 21.84
N ALA A 17 0.06 14.00 20.51
CA ALA A 17 0.22 12.84 19.63
C ALA A 17 1.55 12.11 19.89
N LEU A 18 2.64 12.84 20.13
CA LEU A 18 3.94 12.25 20.43
C LEU A 18 3.92 11.44 21.72
N ASP A 19 3.07 11.75 22.70
CA ASP A 19 2.90 10.90 23.89
C ASP A 19 2.38 9.50 23.57
N VAL A 20 1.62 9.36 22.48
CA VAL A 20 1.16 8.07 21.97
C VAL A 20 2.17 7.46 20.99
N VAL A 21 2.62 8.20 19.97
CA VAL A 21 3.35 7.64 18.81
C VAL A 21 4.82 8.07 18.70
N GLY A 22 5.34 8.87 19.62
CA GLY A 22 6.70 9.43 19.55
C GLY A 22 7.83 8.45 19.88
N ASP A 23 7.51 7.27 20.43
CA ASP A 23 8.48 6.19 20.58
C ASP A 23 8.57 5.39 19.27
N TRP A 24 9.80 5.14 18.79
CA TRP A 24 10.00 4.50 17.48
C TRP A 24 9.35 3.12 17.37
N TRP A 25 9.22 2.36 18.47
CA TRP A 25 8.65 1.01 18.41
C TRP A 25 7.17 1.08 18.11
N THR A 26 6.50 2.15 18.54
CA THR A 26 5.08 2.34 18.30
C THR A 26 4.76 2.37 16.81
N LEU A 27 5.46 3.21 16.04
CA LEU A 27 5.25 3.29 14.60
C LEU A 27 5.69 2.03 13.87
N LEU A 28 6.72 1.32 14.35
CA LEU A 28 7.10 0.02 13.80
C LEU A 28 6.08 -1.09 14.08
N ILE A 29 5.42 -1.07 15.25
CA ILE A 29 4.30 -1.98 15.56
C ILE A 29 3.10 -1.65 14.66
N VAL A 30 2.75 -0.37 14.49
CA VAL A 30 1.68 0.05 13.58
C VAL A 30 1.99 -0.38 12.15
N ARG A 31 3.25 -0.23 11.71
CA ARG A 31 3.74 -0.71 10.41
C ARG A 31 3.52 -2.21 10.27
N ASP A 32 3.97 -3.04 11.21
CA ASP A 32 3.90 -4.49 11.05
C ASP A 32 2.47 -5.03 11.21
N THR A 33 1.66 -4.41 12.06
CA THR A 33 0.22 -4.73 12.15
C THR A 33 -0.54 -4.34 10.88
N ALA A 34 -0.18 -3.24 10.19
CA ALA A 34 -0.73 -2.92 8.87
C ALA A 34 -0.38 -3.96 7.80
N ARG A 35 0.76 -4.65 7.94
CA ARG A 35 1.22 -5.73 7.06
C ARG A 35 0.57 -7.08 7.36
N GLY A 36 -0.31 -7.16 8.35
CA GLY A 36 -0.98 -8.40 8.77
C GLY A 36 -0.26 -9.16 9.90
N VAL A 37 0.80 -8.60 10.49
CA VAL A 37 1.50 -9.22 11.63
C VAL A 37 0.78 -8.86 12.92
N HIS A 38 -0.17 -9.71 13.33
CA HIS A 38 -1.04 -9.43 14.47
C HIS A 38 -0.65 -10.15 15.76
N ARG A 39 0.18 -11.19 15.68
CA ARG A 39 0.50 -12.04 16.84
C ARG A 39 1.73 -11.51 17.57
N PHE A 40 1.70 -11.61 18.90
CA PHE A 40 2.79 -11.15 19.77
C PHE A 40 4.16 -11.74 19.38
N ASP A 41 4.26 -13.06 19.24
CA ASP A 41 5.56 -13.70 18.95
C ASP A 41 6.08 -13.33 17.55
N ALA A 42 5.18 -13.15 16.57
CA ALA A 42 5.56 -12.71 15.23
C ALA A 42 6.05 -11.25 15.24
N LEU A 43 5.33 -10.35 15.92
CA LEU A 43 5.77 -8.96 16.13
C LEU A 43 7.12 -8.90 16.85
N GLN A 44 7.32 -9.75 17.87
CA GLN A 44 8.58 -9.80 18.61
C GLN A 44 9.74 -10.25 17.72
N GLN A 45 9.52 -11.25 16.88
CA GLN A 45 10.52 -11.76 15.95
C GLN A 45 10.87 -10.73 14.86
N GLU A 46 9.88 -10.11 14.22
CA GLU A 46 10.07 -9.11 13.16
C GLU A 46 10.78 -7.85 13.68
N LEU A 47 10.42 -7.38 14.87
CA LEU A 47 10.96 -6.14 15.43
C LEU A 47 12.29 -6.35 16.16
N GLY A 48 12.62 -7.58 16.57
CA GLY A 48 13.79 -7.86 17.41
C GLY A 48 13.75 -7.20 18.80
N VAL A 49 12.59 -6.67 19.21
CA VAL A 49 12.43 -5.97 20.49
C VAL A 49 12.30 -6.98 21.64
N SER A 50 12.70 -6.59 22.85
CA SER A 50 12.49 -7.44 24.03
C SER A 50 10.99 -7.66 24.30
N ARG A 51 10.62 -8.85 24.79
CA ARG A 51 9.22 -9.18 25.16
C ARG A 51 8.63 -8.16 26.14
N LYS A 52 9.43 -7.68 27.10
CA LYS A 52 9.01 -6.68 28.08
C LYS A 52 8.60 -5.37 27.41
N VAL A 53 9.46 -4.83 26.54
CA VAL A 53 9.18 -3.58 25.82
C VAL A 53 7.98 -3.76 24.87
N LEU A 54 7.89 -4.88 24.15
CA LEU A 54 6.74 -5.14 23.29
C LEU A 54 5.43 -5.18 24.07
N THR A 55 5.41 -5.83 25.23
CA THR A 55 4.23 -5.89 26.11
C THR A 55 3.78 -4.50 26.54
N GLU A 56 4.74 -3.66 26.96
CA GLU A 56 4.45 -2.28 27.37
C GLU A 56 3.89 -1.44 26.22
N ARG A 57 4.49 -1.53 25.02
CA ARG A 57 4.06 -0.77 23.85
C ARG A 57 2.71 -1.22 23.30
N LEU A 58 2.46 -2.53 23.25
CA LEU A 58 1.14 -3.05 22.86
C LEU A 58 0.07 -2.62 23.85
N ARG A 59 0.35 -2.62 25.16
CA ARG A 59 -0.57 -2.10 26.17
C ARG A 59 -0.88 -0.62 25.93
N LEU A 60 0.15 0.22 25.75
CA LEU A 60 -0.03 1.64 25.45
C LEU A 60 -0.93 1.86 24.22
N LEU A 61 -0.69 1.12 23.14
CA LEU A 61 -1.46 1.25 21.90
C LEU A 61 -2.90 0.78 22.03
N VAL A 62 -3.15 -0.26 22.84
CA VAL A 62 -4.51 -0.71 23.16
C VAL A 62 -5.22 0.31 24.05
N ASP A 63 -4.57 0.80 25.10
CA ASP A 63 -5.12 1.80 26.02
C ASP A 63 -5.43 3.13 25.29
N ALA A 64 -4.61 3.51 24.31
CA ALA A 64 -4.85 4.67 23.44
C ALA A 64 -5.88 4.41 22.33
N GLY A 65 -6.40 3.19 22.20
CA GLY A 65 -7.36 2.80 21.18
C GLY A 65 -6.79 2.77 19.76
N VAL A 66 -5.47 2.72 19.59
CA VAL A 66 -4.79 2.54 18.30
C VAL A 66 -4.90 1.09 17.83
N LEU A 67 -4.77 0.14 18.75
CA LEU A 67 -4.94 -1.28 18.51
C LEU A 67 -6.17 -1.83 19.24
N THR A 68 -6.85 -2.79 18.64
CA THR A 68 -7.82 -3.67 19.30
C THR A 68 -7.16 -5.01 19.62
N ARG A 69 -7.62 -5.65 20.69
CA ARG A 69 -7.15 -6.97 21.12
C ARG A 69 -8.27 -8.00 20.92
N GLU A 70 -8.08 -8.91 19.99
CA GLU A 70 -9.11 -9.87 19.57
C GLU A 70 -8.69 -11.30 19.91
N PRO A 71 -9.47 -12.06 20.70
CA PRO A 71 -9.12 -13.44 21.02
C PRO A 71 -9.23 -14.32 19.77
N TYR A 72 -8.20 -15.12 19.49
CA TYR A 72 -8.21 -16.12 18.40
C TYR A 72 -8.20 -17.56 18.91
N GLN A 73 -8.00 -17.75 20.22
CA GLN A 73 -7.96 -19.04 20.90
C GLN A 73 -8.45 -18.82 22.33
N ASP A 74 -9.21 -19.77 22.90
CA ASP A 74 -9.79 -19.63 24.23
C ASP A 74 -8.99 -20.34 25.35
N ARG A 75 -8.14 -21.32 25.02
CA ARG A 75 -7.44 -22.15 26.03
C ARG A 75 -6.00 -22.51 25.65
N PRO A 76 -4.96 -21.86 26.23
CA PRO A 76 -5.05 -20.58 26.95
C PRO A 76 -5.53 -19.46 26.02
N VAL A 77 -6.14 -18.41 26.57
CA VAL A 77 -6.60 -17.27 25.74
C VAL A 77 -5.41 -16.61 25.05
N ARG A 78 -5.46 -16.48 23.73
CA ARG A 78 -4.44 -15.78 22.94
C ARG A 78 -5.09 -14.73 22.05
N TYR A 79 -4.36 -13.66 21.81
CA TYR A 79 -4.89 -12.47 21.16
C TYR A 79 -4.11 -12.08 19.90
N ASP A 80 -4.85 -11.60 18.91
CA ASP A 80 -4.36 -10.80 17.81
C ASP A 80 -4.46 -9.32 18.18
N TYR A 81 -3.49 -8.53 17.69
CA TYR A 81 -3.47 -7.08 17.78
C TYR A 81 -3.75 -6.48 16.40
N ARG A 82 -4.92 -5.86 16.24
CA ARG A 82 -5.38 -5.29 14.97
C ARG A 82 -5.50 -3.78 15.04
N LEU A 83 -5.30 -3.11 13.91
CA LEU A 83 -5.50 -1.66 13.83
C LEU A 83 -6.99 -1.34 13.97
N SER A 84 -7.30 -0.44 14.92
CA SER A 84 -8.60 0.21 15.00
C SER A 84 -8.75 1.27 13.89
N PRO A 85 -9.92 1.91 13.73
CA PRO A 85 -10.02 3.12 12.89
C PRO A 85 -9.01 4.21 13.27
N ARG A 86 -8.75 4.42 14.57
CA ARG A 86 -7.74 5.38 15.05
C ARG A 86 -6.32 4.94 14.67
N GLY A 87 -6.03 3.64 14.69
CA GLY A 87 -4.74 3.12 14.23
C GLY A 87 -4.54 3.24 12.73
N ARG A 88 -5.58 3.00 11.92
CA ARG A 88 -5.54 3.22 10.48
C ARG A 88 -5.35 4.70 10.11
N ALA A 89 -5.80 5.63 10.94
CA ALA A 89 -5.51 7.05 10.75
C ALA A 89 -4.02 7.42 10.87
N LEU A 90 -3.15 6.50 11.32
CA LEU A 90 -1.70 6.69 11.35
C LEU A 90 -0.99 6.24 10.05
N LEU A 91 -1.68 5.56 9.12
CA LEU A 91 -1.05 5.10 7.87
C LEU A 91 -0.45 6.26 7.05
N PRO A 92 -1.09 7.44 6.91
CA PRO A 92 -0.47 8.59 6.24
C PRO A 92 0.85 9.04 6.89
N VAL A 93 1.00 8.88 8.22
CA VAL A 93 2.26 9.18 8.92
C VAL A 93 3.35 8.19 8.52
N LEU A 94 3.01 6.90 8.40
CA LEU A 94 3.94 5.87 7.92
C LEU A 94 4.38 6.14 6.47
N ILE A 95 3.45 6.56 5.61
CA ILE A 95 3.78 6.90 4.22
C ILE A 95 4.65 8.15 4.16
N ALA A 96 4.35 9.20 4.94
CA ALA A 96 5.20 10.39 4.99
C ALA A 96 6.62 10.08 5.50
N LEU A 97 6.76 9.20 6.50
CA LEU A 97 8.06 8.73 6.99
C LEU A 97 8.80 7.89 5.95
N GLN A 98 8.07 7.03 5.23
CA GLN A 98 8.64 6.26 4.12
C GLN A 98 9.12 7.18 3.01
N ASP A 99 8.29 8.12 2.53
CA ASP A 99 8.64 9.10 1.50
C ASP A 99 9.90 9.87 1.92
N TRP A 100 9.95 10.36 3.15
CA TRP A 100 11.11 11.07 3.67
C TRP A 100 12.37 10.19 3.72
N GLY A 101 12.24 8.95 4.20
CA GLY A 101 13.35 8.00 4.28
C GLY A 101 13.87 7.59 2.90
N ASP A 102 12.97 7.23 1.99
CA ASP A 102 13.28 6.86 0.61
C ASP A 102 13.92 8.04 -0.15
N THR A 103 13.55 9.29 0.19
CA THR A 103 14.10 10.50 -0.46
C THR A 103 15.45 10.92 0.13
N TRP A 104 15.57 11.04 1.45
CA TRP A 104 16.69 11.71 2.11
C TRP A 104 17.67 10.79 2.82
N VAL A 105 17.26 9.56 3.16
CA VAL A 105 18.11 8.59 3.86
C VAL A 105 18.66 7.53 2.90
N LEU A 106 17.81 7.04 1.99
CA LEU A 106 18.15 5.96 1.06
C LEU A 106 18.30 6.42 -0.39
N GLY A 107 17.87 7.65 -0.70
CA GLY A 107 17.88 8.24 -2.04
C GLY A 107 18.75 9.49 -2.15
N GLU A 108 18.61 10.20 -3.27
CA GLU A 108 19.42 11.37 -3.64
C GLU A 108 18.69 12.71 -3.45
N GLY A 109 17.54 12.72 -2.76
CA GLY A 109 16.77 13.95 -2.50
C GLY A 109 15.81 14.37 -3.63
N GLU A 110 15.74 13.63 -4.74
CA GLU A 110 14.92 13.98 -5.90
C GLU A 110 13.53 13.35 -5.87
N THR A 111 12.51 14.13 -6.27
CA THR A 111 11.14 13.62 -6.41
C THR A 111 10.95 12.96 -7.77
N MET A 112 10.76 11.65 -7.78
CA MET A 112 10.51 10.87 -9.01
C MET A 112 9.30 9.95 -8.83
N ALA A 113 8.44 9.85 -9.84
CA ALA A 113 7.36 8.86 -9.89
C ALA A 113 7.83 7.47 -10.41
N THR A 114 9.14 7.31 -10.55
CA THR A 114 9.85 6.07 -10.88
C THR A 114 11.13 5.99 -10.03
N THR A 115 11.98 5.01 -10.31
CA THR A 115 13.29 4.83 -9.67
C THR A 115 14.24 4.08 -10.60
N ALA A 116 15.53 4.09 -10.28
CA ALA A 116 16.51 3.28 -10.99
C ALA A 116 16.35 1.80 -10.63
N GLU A 117 16.62 0.90 -11.59
CA GLU A 117 16.54 -0.56 -11.39
C GLU A 117 17.37 -1.06 -10.20
N ALA A 118 18.55 -0.46 -9.98
CA ALA A 118 19.46 -0.87 -8.91
C ALA A 118 19.16 -0.22 -7.54
N SER A 119 18.09 0.58 -7.41
CA SER A 119 17.81 1.32 -6.18
C SER A 119 17.36 0.40 -5.04
N GLN A 120 17.55 0.87 -3.79
CA GLN A 120 17.06 0.16 -2.61
C GLN A 120 15.53 0.05 -2.60
N GLU A 121 14.84 1.07 -3.11
CA GLU A 121 13.39 1.03 -3.32
C GLU A 121 13.00 -0.10 -4.28
N ALA A 122 13.67 -0.23 -5.43
CA ALA A 122 13.42 -1.29 -6.39
C ALA A 122 13.68 -2.68 -5.81
N ALA A 123 14.79 -2.85 -5.07
CA ALA A 123 15.09 -4.09 -4.37
C ALA A 123 14.00 -4.44 -3.33
N ARG A 124 13.55 -3.47 -2.52
CA ARG A 124 12.47 -3.66 -1.54
C ARG A 124 11.17 -4.10 -2.20
N VAL A 125 10.77 -3.45 -3.28
CA VAL A 125 9.49 -3.74 -3.95
C VAL A 125 9.54 -5.12 -4.61
N ARG A 126 10.64 -5.47 -5.29
CA ARG A 126 10.80 -6.83 -5.86
C ARG A 126 10.83 -7.92 -4.81
N ALA A 127 11.32 -7.64 -3.61
CA ALA A 127 11.28 -8.58 -2.48
C ALA A 127 9.87 -8.90 -1.96
N LEU A 128 8.81 -8.24 -2.48
CA LEU A 128 7.43 -8.64 -2.24
C LEU A 128 7.09 -9.98 -2.90
N LYS A 129 7.83 -10.43 -3.92
CA LYS A 129 7.63 -11.74 -4.54
C LYS A 129 7.78 -12.86 -3.50
N GLY A 130 6.78 -13.74 -3.42
CA GLY A 130 6.70 -14.82 -2.44
C GLY A 130 6.04 -14.43 -1.12
N THR A 131 5.82 -13.13 -0.86
CA THR A 131 5.09 -12.68 0.33
C THR A 131 3.57 -12.80 0.14
N ARG A 132 2.82 -12.75 1.24
CA ARG A 132 1.36 -12.80 1.22
C ARG A 132 0.77 -11.39 1.27
N LEU A 133 -0.16 -11.08 0.37
CA LEU A 133 -0.99 -9.89 0.42
C LEU A 133 -1.97 -10.01 1.60
N PRO A 134 -1.95 -9.10 2.60
CA PRO A 134 -2.77 -9.24 3.80
C PRO A 134 -4.26 -9.03 3.50
N GLU A 135 -5.13 -9.55 4.36
CA GLU A 135 -6.57 -9.33 4.22
C GLU A 135 -6.92 -7.87 4.46
N LEU A 136 -7.49 -7.23 3.44
CA LEU A 136 -7.95 -5.84 3.47
C LEU A 136 -9.03 -5.64 2.40
N LEU A 137 -9.81 -4.57 2.56
CA LEU A 137 -10.82 -4.17 1.59
C LEU A 137 -10.55 -2.76 1.12
N LEU A 138 -10.72 -2.53 -0.19
CA LEU A 138 -10.62 -1.21 -0.82
C LEU A 138 -11.96 -0.82 -1.44
N PRO A 139 -12.41 0.44 -1.33
CA PRO A 139 -13.55 0.93 -2.09
C PRO A 139 -13.32 0.82 -3.59
N GLY A 140 -14.24 0.22 -4.33
CA GLY A 140 -14.27 0.31 -5.79
C GLY A 140 -14.76 1.68 -6.27
N SER A 141 -14.73 1.91 -7.58
CA SER A 141 -15.30 3.11 -8.21
C SER A 141 -16.82 3.30 -7.95
N ASP A 142 -17.52 2.24 -7.57
CA ASP A 142 -18.92 2.25 -7.12
C ASP A 142 -19.08 2.50 -5.61
N GLY A 143 -17.99 2.73 -4.88
CA GLY A 143 -17.93 2.91 -3.44
C GLY A 143 -18.06 1.61 -2.63
N ARG A 144 -18.28 0.46 -3.28
CA ARG A 144 -18.40 -0.83 -2.58
C ARG A 144 -17.03 -1.35 -2.21
N LEU A 145 -16.89 -1.82 -0.97
CA LEU A 145 -15.67 -2.46 -0.50
C LEU A 145 -15.45 -3.79 -1.23
N ARG A 146 -14.23 -4.00 -1.73
CA ARG A 146 -13.82 -5.19 -2.49
C ARG A 146 -12.46 -5.68 -2.00
N ASP A 147 -12.28 -7.00 -1.99
CA ASP A 147 -10.95 -7.58 -1.80
C ASP A 147 -10.12 -7.33 -3.07
N PRO A 148 -8.88 -6.82 -2.96
CA PRO A 148 -7.98 -6.72 -4.10
C PRO A 148 -7.71 -8.08 -4.77
N VAL A 149 -7.76 -9.19 -4.03
CA VAL A 149 -7.57 -10.54 -4.59
C VAL A 149 -8.93 -11.10 -4.99
N ALA A 150 -9.15 -11.27 -6.31
CA ALA A 150 -10.39 -11.78 -6.88
C ALA A 150 -10.51 -13.30 -6.73
N ASP A 151 -11.74 -13.82 -6.92
CA ASP A 151 -12.03 -15.26 -6.90
C ASP A 151 -11.62 -15.99 -8.20
N THR A 152 -10.48 -15.65 -8.76
CA THR A 152 -9.87 -16.26 -9.95
C THR A 152 -8.49 -16.84 -9.60
N PRO A 153 -7.95 -17.79 -10.39
CA PRO A 153 -6.61 -18.33 -10.15
C PRO A 153 -5.54 -17.25 -9.92
N TYR A 154 -5.61 -16.17 -10.69
CA TYR A 154 -4.75 -15.00 -10.51
C TYR A 154 -5.54 -13.70 -10.46
N THR A 155 -4.95 -12.70 -9.80
CA THR A 155 -5.34 -11.30 -9.86
C THR A 155 -4.13 -10.47 -10.27
N VAL A 156 -4.27 -9.66 -11.31
CA VAL A 156 -3.28 -8.66 -11.72
C VAL A 156 -3.67 -7.34 -11.08
N LEU A 157 -2.90 -6.91 -10.09
CA LEU A 157 -3.06 -5.63 -9.40
C LEU A 157 -2.04 -4.63 -9.98
N TYR A 158 -2.49 -3.74 -10.87
CA TYR A 158 -1.62 -2.69 -11.38
C TYR A 158 -1.86 -1.38 -10.60
N CYS A 159 -0.80 -0.82 -10.04
CA CYS A 159 -0.82 0.43 -9.31
C CYS A 159 -0.35 1.56 -10.23
N PHE A 160 -1.07 2.67 -10.24
CA PHE A 160 -0.73 3.82 -11.06
C PHE A 160 -0.80 5.14 -10.27
N PRO A 161 0.07 6.12 -10.58
CA PRO A 161 0.09 7.41 -9.89
C PRO A 161 -1.25 8.13 -9.81
N SER A 162 -1.81 8.51 -10.95
CA SER A 162 -3.11 9.16 -11.11
C SER A 162 -3.49 9.17 -12.58
N ALA A 163 -4.77 8.94 -12.88
CA ALA A 163 -5.35 9.13 -14.20
C ALA A 163 -6.69 9.85 -14.07
N TYR A 164 -6.89 10.91 -14.85
CA TYR A 164 -8.08 11.75 -14.77
C TYR A 164 -8.89 11.71 -16.06
N ALA A 165 -10.21 11.89 -15.92
CA ALA A 165 -11.12 11.99 -17.05
C ALA A 165 -10.81 13.21 -17.93
N THR A 166 -10.40 14.34 -17.35
CA THR A 166 -10.05 15.55 -18.10
C THR A 166 -8.55 15.86 -17.97
N ARG A 167 -7.97 16.47 -19.00
CA ARG A 167 -6.55 16.87 -18.98
C ARG A 167 -6.28 17.98 -17.97
N ASP A 168 -7.24 18.86 -17.74
CA ASP A 168 -7.09 20.00 -16.82
C ASP A 168 -7.17 19.60 -15.34
N ALA A 169 -7.52 18.35 -15.04
CA ALA A 169 -7.53 17.82 -13.68
C ALA A 169 -6.13 17.41 -13.17
N TYR A 170 -5.13 17.32 -14.04
CA TYR A 170 -3.76 17.04 -13.62
C TYR A 170 -3.14 18.26 -12.93
N PRO A 171 -2.36 18.08 -11.85
CA PRO A 171 -1.75 19.20 -11.17
C PRO A 171 -0.65 19.88 -12.03
N PRO A 172 -0.35 21.16 -11.78
CA PRO A 172 0.75 21.85 -12.45
C PRO A 172 2.07 21.09 -12.31
N GLY A 173 2.85 21.02 -13.39
CA GLY A 173 4.14 20.31 -13.42
C GLY A 173 4.04 18.78 -13.46
N TRP A 174 2.84 18.19 -13.60
CA TRP A 174 2.69 16.74 -13.66
C TRP A 174 3.52 16.09 -14.78
N ALA A 175 3.45 16.66 -15.99
CA ALA A 175 4.14 16.12 -17.16
C ALA A 175 5.67 16.16 -17.06
N SER A 176 6.24 17.01 -16.19
CA SER A 176 7.69 17.10 -15.97
C SER A 176 8.20 16.12 -14.91
N ILE A 177 7.34 15.42 -14.18
CA ILE A 177 7.76 14.42 -13.18
C ILE A 177 8.06 13.10 -13.91
N PRO A 178 9.31 12.59 -13.89
CA PRO A 178 9.65 11.32 -14.54
C PRO A 178 8.81 10.17 -13.98
N GLY A 179 8.15 9.42 -14.88
CA GLY A 179 7.28 8.28 -14.54
C GLY A 179 5.81 8.63 -14.23
N ALA A 180 5.45 9.92 -14.12
CA ALA A 180 4.08 10.32 -13.72
C ALA A 180 3.06 10.25 -14.88
N SER A 181 3.52 10.46 -16.11
CA SER A 181 2.68 10.39 -17.32
C SER A 181 2.39 8.93 -17.73
N GLY A 182 1.30 8.72 -18.46
CA GLY A 182 0.97 7.44 -19.09
C GLY A 182 -0.05 6.56 -18.36
N CYS A 183 -0.62 6.98 -17.22
CA CYS A 183 -1.59 6.17 -16.47
C CYS A 183 -2.88 5.87 -17.26
N THR A 184 -3.35 6.80 -18.10
CA THR A 184 -4.46 6.55 -19.02
C THR A 184 -4.08 5.52 -20.08
N LEU A 185 -2.88 5.63 -20.66
CA LEU A 185 -2.36 4.63 -21.61
C LEU A 185 -2.31 3.25 -20.97
N GLU A 186 -1.73 3.11 -19.77
CA GLU A 186 -1.65 1.84 -19.04
C GLU A 186 -3.04 1.21 -18.82
N SER A 187 -3.99 2.00 -18.33
CA SER A 187 -5.35 1.49 -18.07
C SER A 187 -6.05 1.05 -19.37
N CYS A 188 -5.86 1.79 -20.47
CA CYS A 188 -6.35 1.42 -21.79
C CYS A 188 -5.64 0.16 -22.33
N THR A 189 -4.33 -0.01 -22.13
CA THR A 189 -3.60 -1.20 -22.54
C THR A 189 -4.10 -2.45 -21.82
N TYR A 190 -4.39 -2.37 -20.51
CA TYR A 190 -5.04 -3.45 -19.77
C TYR A 190 -6.47 -3.73 -20.28
N ARG A 191 -7.26 -2.69 -20.57
CA ARG A 191 -8.61 -2.82 -21.14
C ARG A 191 -8.56 -3.58 -22.48
N ASP A 192 -7.63 -3.22 -23.35
CA ASP A 192 -7.53 -3.75 -24.70
C ASP A 192 -7.05 -5.21 -24.70
N GLN A 193 -6.31 -5.63 -23.66
CA GLN A 193 -5.85 -7.02 -23.45
C GLN A 193 -6.71 -7.81 -22.43
N LEU A 194 -7.83 -7.27 -21.95
CA LEU A 194 -8.61 -7.88 -20.86
C LEU A 194 -9.09 -9.29 -21.19
N ALA A 195 -9.44 -9.56 -22.45
CA ALA A 195 -9.86 -10.88 -22.91
C ALA A 195 -8.74 -11.94 -22.76
N ASP A 196 -7.49 -11.56 -23.03
CA ASP A 196 -6.34 -12.46 -22.90
C ASP A 196 -6.04 -12.80 -21.44
N PHE A 197 -6.15 -11.82 -20.53
CA PHE A 197 -6.03 -12.05 -19.08
C PHE A 197 -7.15 -12.98 -18.59
N THR A 198 -8.38 -12.73 -19.02
CA THR A 198 -9.54 -13.55 -18.64
C THR A 198 -9.37 -15.00 -19.13
N ALA A 199 -8.94 -15.18 -20.39
CA ALA A 199 -8.66 -16.50 -20.96
C ALA A 199 -7.51 -17.22 -20.24
N ALA A 200 -6.55 -16.48 -19.69
CA ALA A 200 -5.47 -17.00 -18.86
C ALA A 200 -5.87 -17.18 -17.37
N GLY A 201 -7.14 -17.06 -17.02
CA GLY A 201 -7.62 -17.26 -15.65
C GLY A 201 -7.27 -16.14 -14.67
N ALA A 202 -7.06 -14.91 -15.16
CA ALA A 202 -6.78 -13.74 -14.32
C ALA A 202 -7.89 -12.69 -14.35
N THR A 203 -8.15 -12.10 -13.17
CA THR A 203 -8.88 -10.84 -13.04
C THR A 203 -7.90 -9.68 -13.01
N VAL A 204 -8.19 -8.57 -13.69
CA VAL A 204 -7.39 -7.33 -13.61
C VAL A 204 -8.06 -6.35 -12.64
N HIS A 205 -7.31 -5.74 -11.73
CA HIS A 205 -7.74 -4.57 -10.96
C HIS A 205 -6.72 -3.44 -11.10
N GLY A 206 -7.21 -2.22 -11.31
CA GLY A 206 -6.39 -1.01 -11.18
C GLY A 206 -6.47 -0.45 -9.77
N VAL A 207 -5.35 0.05 -9.25
CA VAL A 207 -5.29 0.66 -7.91
C VAL A 207 -4.59 2.01 -7.96
N SER A 208 -5.20 3.02 -7.34
CA SER A 208 -4.57 4.32 -7.10
C SER A 208 -5.10 4.94 -5.83
N VAL A 209 -4.44 6.01 -5.35
CA VAL A 209 -4.89 6.79 -4.18
C VAL A 209 -6.05 7.75 -4.50
N GLN A 210 -6.53 7.74 -5.75
CA GLN A 210 -7.65 8.59 -6.17
C GLN A 210 -8.94 8.12 -5.51
N ARG A 211 -9.86 9.06 -5.26
CA ARG A 211 -11.15 8.75 -4.65
C ARG A 211 -12.02 7.92 -5.60
N PRO A 212 -13.03 7.19 -5.08
CA PRO A 212 -13.95 6.42 -5.91
C PRO A 212 -14.63 7.21 -7.04
N ASP A 213 -15.01 8.47 -6.80
CA ASP A 213 -15.65 9.33 -7.80
C ASP A 213 -14.71 9.68 -8.96
N GLU A 214 -13.43 9.92 -8.68
CA GLU A 214 -12.42 10.20 -9.70
C GLU A 214 -12.13 8.95 -10.55
N GLN A 215 -12.02 7.79 -9.90
CA GLN A 215 -11.82 6.51 -10.59
C GLN A 215 -13.03 6.13 -11.45
N ARG A 216 -14.26 6.40 -10.97
CA ARG A 216 -15.48 6.20 -11.76
C ARG A 216 -15.48 7.06 -13.02
N ALA A 217 -15.16 8.35 -12.90
CA ALA A 217 -15.11 9.26 -14.05
C ALA A 217 -14.09 8.80 -15.10
N LEU A 218 -12.92 8.29 -14.67
CA LEU A 218 -11.94 7.69 -15.58
C LEU A 218 -12.49 6.43 -16.25
N ALA A 219 -13.08 5.51 -15.47
CA ALA A 219 -13.60 4.25 -15.99
C ALA A 219 -14.72 4.45 -17.03
N GLU A 220 -15.64 5.38 -16.78
CA GLU A 220 -16.71 5.75 -17.71
C GLU A 220 -16.15 6.35 -19.00
N LYS A 221 -15.21 7.30 -18.89
CA LYS A 221 -14.63 7.96 -20.05
C LYS A 221 -13.86 6.99 -20.95
N GLU A 222 -13.02 6.15 -20.35
CA GLU A 222 -12.11 5.27 -21.09
C GLU A 222 -12.71 3.87 -21.31
N GLY A 223 -13.97 3.63 -20.92
CA GLY A 223 -14.65 2.34 -21.10
C GLY A 223 -13.96 1.18 -20.38
N LEU A 224 -13.45 1.40 -19.17
CA LEU A 224 -12.76 0.38 -18.38
C LEU A 224 -13.78 -0.60 -17.80
N ARG A 225 -13.65 -1.89 -18.16
CA ARG A 225 -14.59 -2.97 -17.79
C ARG A 225 -14.08 -3.86 -16.66
N PHE A 226 -13.08 -3.39 -15.93
CA PHE A 226 -12.51 -4.08 -14.78
C PHE A 226 -12.52 -3.14 -13.56
N PRO A 227 -12.53 -3.67 -12.33
CA PRO A 227 -12.55 -2.83 -11.13
C PRO A 227 -11.35 -1.88 -11.01
N LEU A 228 -11.64 -0.62 -10.69
CA LEU A 228 -10.68 0.32 -10.12
C LEU A 228 -10.93 0.41 -8.62
N LEU A 229 -9.87 0.24 -7.82
CA LEU A 229 -9.89 0.24 -6.37
C LEU A 229 -9.17 1.48 -5.83
N SER A 230 -9.81 2.16 -4.91
CA SER A 230 -9.31 3.36 -4.24
C SER A 230 -8.51 2.97 -3.00
N ASP A 231 -7.23 3.32 -2.98
CA ASP A 231 -6.37 3.25 -1.79
C ASP A 231 -6.17 4.64 -1.17
N ALA A 232 -7.22 5.47 -1.17
CA ALA A 232 -7.17 6.84 -0.64
C ALA A 232 -6.77 6.90 0.86
N ASP A 233 -7.08 5.84 1.62
CA ASP A 233 -6.69 5.69 3.03
C ASP A 233 -5.31 5.03 3.21
N LEU A 234 -4.59 4.74 2.12
CA LEU A 234 -3.23 4.19 2.10
C LEU A 234 -3.11 2.80 2.77
N ALA A 235 -4.20 2.04 2.81
CA ALA A 235 -4.26 0.72 3.44
C ALA A 235 -3.37 -0.30 2.72
N LEU A 236 -3.52 -0.45 1.40
CA LEU A 236 -2.68 -1.34 0.60
C LEU A 236 -1.24 -0.81 0.55
N THR A 237 -1.08 0.49 0.35
CA THR A 237 0.21 1.17 0.29
C THR A 237 1.04 0.89 1.54
N ALA A 238 0.47 1.09 2.74
CA ALA A 238 1.16 0.83 3.99
C ALA A 238 1.38 -0.67 4.24
N ALA A 239 0.38 -1.49 3.93
CA ALA A 239 0.42 -2.94 4.14
C ALA A 239 1.50 -3.65 3.31
N LEU A 240 1.84 -3.14 2.13
CA LEU A 240 2.90 -3.71 1.29
C LEU A 240 4.14 -2.82 1.24
N ARG A 241 4.14 -1.66 1.91
CA ARG A 241 5.18 -0.62 1.78
C ARG A 241 5.45 -0.27 0.32
N LEU A 242 4.37 -0.08 -0.43
CA LEU A 242 4.43 0.25 -1.85
C LEU A 242 5.17 1.58 -2.05
N PRO A 243 5.92 1.72 -3.15
CA PRO A 243 6.69 2.91 -3.44
C PRO A 243 5.77 4.08 -3.73
N THR A 244 6.10 5.24 -3.18
CA THR A 244 5.29 6.45 -3.27
C THR A 244 6.14 7.65 -3.67
N PHE A 245 5.49 8.68 -4.18
CA PHE A 245 6.09 10.00 -4.38
C PHE A 245 5.06 11.07 -4.07
N ARG A 246 5.52 12.26 -3.67
CA ARG A 246 4.64 13.36 -3.33
C ARG A 246 4.60 14.39 -4.46
N ALA A 247 3.39 14.70 -4.93
CA ALA A 247 3.16 15.73 -5.94
C ALA A 247 1.92 16.55 -5.59
N ALA A 248 1.98 17.87 -5.74
CA ALA A 248 0.88 18.79 -5.41
C ALA A 248 0.25 18.51 -4.02
N GLY A 249 1.11 18.30 -3.01
CA GLY A 249 0.68 18.08 -1.62
C GLY A 249 0.20 16.66 -1.28
N VAL A 250 -0.01 15.79 -2.28
CA VAL A 250 -0.61 14.46 -2.12
C VAL A 250 0.42 13.36 -2.43
N SER A 251 0.53 12.34 -1.56
CA SER A 251 1.34 11.14 -1.82
C SER A 251 0.60 10.23 -2.79
N ARG A 252 1.31 9.69 -3.79
CA ARG A 252 0.79 8.83 -4.84
C ARG A 252 1.66 7.60 -5.00
N LEU A 253 1.04 6.50 -5.40
CA LEU A 253 1.76 5.28 -5.77
C LEU A 253 2.65 5.54 -6.99
N LYS A 254 3.89 5.03 -6.97
CA LYS A 254 4.66 4.88 -8.21
C LYS A 254 4.06 3.72 -9.01
N ARG A 255 4.33 3.68 -10.32
CA ARG A 255 3.79 2.63 -11.20
C ARG A 255 4.41 1.28 -10.88
N LEU A 256 3.60 0.26 -10.58
CA LEU A 256 4.03 -1.13 -10.41
C LEU A 256 2.91 -2.10 -10.77
N THR A 257 3.24 -3.37 -11.01
CA THR A 257 2.23 -4.43 -11.16
C THR A 257 2.57 -5.61 -10.27
N LEU A 258 1.57 -6.15 -9.57
CA LEU A 258 1.65 -7.40 -8.80
C LEU A 258 0.76 -8.44 -9.47
N VAL A 259 1.29 -9.65 -9.66
CA VAL A 259 0.46 -10.83 -9.98
C VAL A 259 0.31 -11.64 -8.71
N VAL A 260 -0.92 -11.77 -8.23
CA VAL A 260 -1.25 -12.42 -6.96
C VAL A 260 -2.10 -13.65 -7.25
N ASP A 261 -1.82 -14.78 -6.61
CA ASP A 261 -2.67 -15.96 -6.74
C ASP A 261 -3.89 -15.92 -5.81
N ARG A 262 -4.77 -16.91 -5.93
CA ARG A 262 -5.96 -17.08 -5.08
C ARG A 262 -5.61 -17.27 -3.60
N GLU A 263 -4.45 -17.84 -3.31
CA GLU A 263 -3.91 -17.99 -1.96
C GLU A 263 -3.30 -16.69 -1.41
N ARG A 264 -3.40 -15.56 -2.13
CA ARG A 264 -2.85 -14.24 -1.79
C ARG A 264 -1.33 -14.14 -1.82
N THR A 265 -0.61 -15.13 -2.37
CA THR A 265 0.83 -15.05 -2.57
C THR A 265 1.14 -14.21 -3.80
N ILE A 266 2.04 -13.22 -3.65
CA ILE A 266 2.54 -12.40 -4.76
C ILE A 266 3.50 -13.26 -5.58
N ARG A 267 3.07 -13.67 -6.77
CA ARG A 267 3.82 -14.55 -7.68
C ARG A 267 4.76 -13.79 -8.61
N GLU A 268 4.42 -12.57 -8.98
CA GLU A 268 5.29 -11.71 -9.78
C GLU A 268 5.20 -10.25 -9.33
N VAL A 269 6.31 -9.53 -9.44
CA VAL A 269 6.41 -8.10 -9.19
C VAL A 269 7.10 -7.43 -10.37
N LEU A 270 6.41 -6.51 -11.03
CA LEU A 270 6.96 -5.69 -12.11
C LEU A 270 7.22 -4.28 -11.58
N TYR A 271 8.49 -3.97 -11.32
CA TYR A 271 8.93 -2.67 -10.82
C TYR A 271 10.46 -2.49 -10.93
N PRO A 272 10.96 -1.29 -11.30
CA PRO A 272 10.22 -0.13 -11.84
C PRO A 272 9.60 -0.42 -13.22
N ILE A 273 8.57 0.36 -13.59
CA ILE A 273 7.97 0.29 -14.93
C ILE A 273 8.35 1.55 -15.71
N THR A 274 9.18 1.36 -16.75
CA THR A 274 9.61 2.41 -17.68
C THR A 274 8.93 2.30 -19.04
N ASP A 275 8.55 1.08 -19.45
CA ASP A 275 7.74 0.79 -20.63
C ASP A 275 6.42 0.15 -20.21
N ILE A 276 5.33 0.89 -20.39
CA ILE A 276 3.99 0.51 -19.98
C ILE A 276 3.51 -0.72 -20.75
N GLU A 277 3.59 -0.70 -22.08
CA GLU A 277 3.05 -1.78 -22.90
C GLU A 277 3.83 -3.08 -22.71
N ALA A 278 5.16 -2.98 -22.58
CA ALA A 278 6.00 -4.12 -22.24
C ALA A 278 5.62 -4.69 -20.87
N SER A 279 5.38 -3.85 -19.86
CA SER A 279 4.97 -4.32 -18.53
C SER A 279 3.64 -5.08 -18.55
N VAL A 280 2.64 -4.63 -19.32
CA VAL A 280 1.35 -5.34 -19.46
C VAL A 280 1.56 -6.71 -20.11
N ARG A 281 2.40 -6.79 -21.17
CA ARG A 281 2.74 -8.07 -21.80
C ARG A 281 3.48 -9.01 -20.85
N GLU A 282 4.39 -8.49 -20.02
CA GLU A 282 5.09 -9.30 -19.01
C GLU A 282 4.16 -9.78 -17.90
N ALA A 283 3.17 -8.97 -17.48
CA ALA A 283 2.15 -9.38 -16.53
C ALA A 283 1.32 -10.57 -17.07
N LEU A 284 0.90 -10.49 -18.35
CA LEU A 284 0.18 -11.58 -19.00
C LEU A 284 1.03 -12.85 -19.13
N LYS A 285 2.32 -12.73 -19.48
CA LYS A 285 3.25 -13.86 -19.48
C LYS A 285 3.38 -14.48 -18.10
N ALA A 286 3.47 -13.67 -17.05
CA ALA A 286 3.58 -14.16 -15.67
C ALA A 286 2.35 -14.96 -15.24
N VAL A 287 1.14 -14.51 -15.58
CA VAL A 287 -0.10 -15.27 -15.37
C VAL A 287 -0.04 -16.62 -16.10
N ARG A 288 0.32 -16.62 -17.40
CA ARG A 288 0.40 -17.84 -18.21
C ARG A 288 1.44 -18.85 -17.71
N ARG A 289 2.55 -18.38 -17.12
CA ARG A 289 3.57 -19.24 -16.48
C ARG A 289 3.06 -19.94 -15.23
N GLY A 290 2.14 -19.32 -14.49
CA GLY A 290 1.57 -19.89 -13.27
C GLY A 290 0.43 -20.89 -13.51
N THR A 291 -0.26 -20.75 -14.65
CA THR A 291 -1.35 -21.66 -15.04
C THR A 291 -0.91 -23.00 -15.63
N GLY A 292 0.38 -23.16 -15.96
CA GLY A 292 0.94 -24.39 -16.53
C GLY A 292 1.59 -25.26 -15.48
#